data_AF-A0A178DPS0-F1
#
_entry.id   AF-A0A178DPS0-F1
#
_cell.length_a   1.000
_cell.length_b   1.000
_cell.length_c   1.000
_cell.angle_alpha   90.00
_cell.angle_beta   90.00
_cell.angle_gamma   90.00
#
_symmetry.space_group_name_H-M   'P 1'
#
loop_
_entity.id
_entity.type
_entity.pdbx_description
1 polymer ?
#
loop_
_entity_poly.entity_id
_entity_poly.type
_entity_poly.pdbx_seq_one_letter_code
_entity_poly.pdbx_strand_id
1 'polypeptide(L)'
;MQALAGELVYQRLFLIFESAAQDDRPLDLYQVNGALGADFMSAFIYGLSNSTNYICNTAECQEFFQRHDAVLGNHDNTGKMREEVETQGLRLCHAANALLQQPSEKTESSKPLSTEPVVFGVLENRLPKESLNKVATSWAIASETLDHFLAGPEGTRTTLTFLQWELSKRPTLQARLRKELLALDLPIQPTFSTQPGDQVPQRLPSFQALDALPLLDAIVQETLRLYPASQAPQFRITPPRGCTLENHFYIPGGVQISTAVFCMHRNEDVFPNASSWDPERWIEEPEPERLEAMKRWFWAFGSGPRTCIGRYFVVLGI
;
A
#
# COMPACT_ATOMS: atom_id res chain seq x y z
N MET A 1 10.84 9.02 0.01
CA MET A 1 10.45 7.67 0.46
C MET A 1 11.47 7.10 1.45
N GLN A 2 12.78 7.21 1.19
CA GLN A 2 13.81 6.77 2.15
C GLN A 2 13.69 7.39 3.55
N ALA A 3 13.33 8.68 3.68
CA ALA A 3 13.10 9.29 4.99
C ALA A 3 11.92 8.67 5.75
N LEU A 4 10.84 8.30 5.04
CA LEU A 4 9.71 7.58 5.63
C LEU A 4 10.11 6.19 6.07
N ALA A 5 10.84 5.45 5.23
CA ALA A 5 11.35 4.14 5.59
C ALA A 5 12.28 4.20 6.82
N GLY A 6 13.16 5.22 6.88
CA GLY A 6 14.01 5.48 8.05
C GLY A 6 13.20 5.62 9.34
N GLU A 7 12.19 6.49 9.33
CA GLU A 7 11.34 6.72 10.50
C GLU A 7 10.45 5.50 10.83
N LEU A 8 9.65 5.03 9.87
CA LEU A 8 8.62 4.03 10.11
C LEU A 8 9.20 2.63 10.36
N VAL A 9 10.25 2.24 9.64
CA VAL A 9 10.84 0.91 9.79
C VAL A 9 11.80 0.88 10.97
N TYR A 10 12.76 1.80 11.04
CA TYR A 10 13.82 1.72 12.06
C TYR A 10 13.42 2.35 13.39
N GLN A 11 12.74 3.50 13.37
CA GLN A 11 12.39 4.22 14.61
C GLN A 11 11.08 3.75 15.24
N ARG A 12 10.25 2.99 14.51
CA ARG A 12 8.96 2.49 15.03
C ARG A 12 8.87 0.98 14.97
N LEU A 13 8.88 0.39 13.78
CA LEU A 13 8.64 -1.05 13.60
C LEU A 13 9.69 -1.94 14.27
N PHE A 14 10.99 -1.64 14.07
CA PHE A 14 12.07 -2.45 14.61
C PHE A 14 12.13 -2.43 16.13
N LEU A 15 11.77 -1.30 16.77
CA LEU A 15 11.67 -1.24 18.24
C LEU A 15 10.61 -2.21 18.77
N ILE A 16 9.50 -2.38 18.06
CA ILE A 16 8.45 -3.35 18.44
C ILE A 16 8.93 -4.78 18.26
N PHE A 17 9.62 -5.06 17.15
CA PHE A 17 10.20 -6.38 16.91
C PHE A 17 11.26 -6.73 17.95
N GLU A 18 12.10 -5.76 18.32
CA GLU A 18 13.12 -5.94 19.34
C GLU A 18 12.51 -6.19 20.73
N SER A 19 11.57 -5.34 21.17
CA SER A 19 10.86 -5.55 22.44
C SER A 19 10.19 -6.92 22.49
N ALA A 20 9.48 -7.30 21.42
CA ALA A 20 8.83 -8.60 21.36
C ALA A 20 9.82 -9.77 21.39
N ALA A 21 10.98 -9.64 20.73
CA ALA A 21 12.03 -10.65 20.75
C ALA A 21 12.70 -10.77 22.14
N GLN A 22 12.94 -9.65 22.82
CA GLN A 22 13.49 -9.63 24.18
C GLN A 22 12.55 -10.28 25.20
N ASP A 23 11.25 -10.06 25.03
CA ASP A 23 10.21 -10.60 25.91
C ASP A 23 9.73 -12.01 25.51
N ASP A 24 10.26 -12.60 24.43
CA ASP A 24 9.77 -13.85 23.79
C ASP A 24 8.25 -13.84 23.55
N ARG A 25 7.74 -12.68 23.12
CA ARG A 25 6.30 -12.41 22.96
C ARG A 25 5.89 -12.56 21.49
N PRO A 26 4.79 -13.28 21.19
CA PRO A 26 4.27 -13.33 19.83
C PRO A 26 3.74 -11.96 19.37
N LEU A 27 3.86 -11.69 18.07
CA LEU A 27 3.31 -10.51 17.42
C LEU A 27 2.21 -10.88 16.43
N ASP A 28 1.10 -10.15 16.47
CA ASP A 28 0.09 -10.18 15.42
C ASP A 28 0.56 -9.30 14.26
N LEU A 29 1.25 -9.92 13.31
CA LEU A 29 1.77 -9.22 12.13
C LEU A 29 0.65 -8.65 11.24
N TYR A 30 -0.56 -9.20 11.27
CA TYR A 30 -1.67 -8.63 10.50
C TYR A 30 -2.01 -7.21 10.99
N GLN A 31 -2.05 -7.01 12.31
CA GLN A 31 -2.30 -5.68 12.89
C GLN A 31 -1.13 -4.74 12.68
N VAL A 32 0.10 -5.22 12.92
CA VAL A 32 1.32 -4.42 12.75
C VAL A 32 1.49 -3.96 11.30
N ASN A 33 1.28 -4.85 10.32
CA ASN A 33 1.37 -4.50 8.89
C ASN A 33 0.27 -3.51 8.48
N GLY A 34 -0.91 -3.60 9.08
CA GLY A 34 -1.99 -2.64 8.89
C GLY A 34 -1.67 -1.25 9.39
N ALA A 35 -1.13 -1.20 10.59
CA ALA A 35 -0.66 0.02 11.20
C ALA A 35 0.52 0.65 10.44
N LEU A 36 1.46 -0.16 9.96
CA LEU A 36 2.56 0.29 9.11
C LEU A 36 2.05 0.94 7.83
N GLY A 37 1.09 0.30 7.16
CA GLY A 37 0.44 0.87 5.98
C GLY A 37 -0.24 2.21 6.27
N ALA A 38 -0.93 2.33 7.40
CA ALA A 38 -1.60 3.55 7.80
C ALA A 38 -0.63 4.69 8.18
N ASP A 39 0.43 4.40 8.94
CA ASP A 39 1.47 5.39 9.26
C ASP A 39 2.19 5.89 8.01
N PHE A 40 2.44 4.98 7.07
CA PHE A 40 3.02 5.34 5.78
C PHE A 40 2.10 6.22 4.93
N MET A 41 0.82 5.86 4.81
CA MET A 41 -0.16 6.65 4.07
C MET A 41 -0.38 8.03 4.69
N SER A 42 -0.56 8.12 6.01
CA SER A 42 -0.74 9.42 6.68
C SER A 42 0.48 10.30 6.51
N ALA A 43 1.70 9.74 6.63
CA ALA A 43 2.93 10.48 6.42
C ALA A 43 3.06 11.00 4.99
N PHE A 44 2.72 10.16 4.00
CA PHE A 44 2.81 10.54 2.59
C PHE A 44 1.73 11.56 2.19
N ILE A 45 0.54 11.48 2.78
CA ILE A 45 -0.58 12.37 2.48
C ILE A 45 -0.42 13.72 3.20
N TYR A 46 -0.19 13.68 4.51
CA TYR A 46 -0.26 14.83 5.42
C TYR A 46 1.10 15.31 5.92
N GLY A 47 2.19 14.64 5.53
CA GLY A 47 3.56 14.96 5.94
C GLY A 47 3.96 14.17 7.18
N LEU A 48 5.27 13.90 7.31
CA LEU A 48 5.80 13.00 8.35
C LEU A 48 5.46 13.46 9.78
N SER A 49 5.48 14.77 10.04
CA SER A 49 5.14 15.34 11.36
C SER A 49 3.65 15.19 11.72
N ASN A 50 2.80 14.98 10.72
CA ASN A 50 1.35 14.76 10.88
C ASN A 50 0.98 13.28 10.67
N SER A 51 1.97 12.39 10.54
CA SER A 51 1.75 10.95 10.42
C SER A 51 1.09 10.40 11.67
N THR A 52 0.25 9.38 11.49
CA THR A 52 -0.22 8.53 12.59
C THR A 52 0.97 7.79 13.20
N ASN A 53 0.78 7.27 14.42
CA ASN A 53 1.77 6.43 15.10
C ASN A 53 1.13 5.09 15.52
N TYR A 54 0.31 4.55 14.63
CA TYR A 54 -0.45 3.33 14.84
C TYR A 54 0.43 2.11 14.98
N ILE A 55 1.66 2.11 14.44
CA ILE A 55 2.61 1.01 14.63
C ILE A 55 2.79 0.77 16.14
N CYS A 56 2.94 1.85 16.91
CA CYS A 56 3.10 1.81 18.36
C CYS A 56 1.77 1.67 19.14
N ASN A 57 0.62 1.79 18.48
CA ASN A 57 -0.71 1.65 19.08
C ASN A 57 -1.70 1.01 18.12
N THR A 58 -1.58 -0.30 17.92
CA THR A 58 -2.41 -1.05 16.96
C THR A 58 -3.88 -1.09 17.35
N ALA A 59 -4.21 -0.95 18.64
CA ALA A 59 -5.61 -0.89 19.10
C ALA A 59 -6.32 0.38 18.62
N GLU A 60 -5.64 1.53 18.67
CA GLU A 60 -6.15 2.79 18.12
C GLU A 60 -6.32 2.71 16.60
N CYS A 61 -5.38 2.04 15.91
CA CYS A 61 -5.50 1.75 14.49
C CYS A 61 -6.77 0.96 14.15
N GLN A 62 -7.04 -0.10 14.91
CA GLN A 62 -8.23 -0.93 14.72
C GLN A 62 -9.51 -0.15 14.96
N GLU A 63 -9.59 0.60 16.06
CA GLU A 63 -10.75 1.43 16.38
C GLU A 63 -11.01 2.46 15.27
N PHE A 64 -9.93 3.07 14.75
CA PHE A 64 -10.02 3.98 13.62
C PHE A 64 -10.66 3.30 12.40
N PHE A 65 -10.16 2.15 11.94
CA PHE A 65 -10.69 1.50 10.75
C PHE A 65 -12.12 0.97 10.96
N GLN A 66 -12.44 0.42 12.13
CA GLN A 66 -13.79 -0.01 12.48
C GLN A 66 -14.80 1.14 12.40
N ARG A 67 -14.41 2.33 12.87
CA ARG A 67 -15.25 3.53 12.77
C ARG A 67 -15.49 3.93 11.32
N HIS A 68 -14.46 3.88 10.47
CA HIS A 68 -14.59 4.24 9.06
C HIS A 68 -15.43 3.22 8.29
N ASP A 69 -15.22 1.92 8.53
CA ASP A 69 -16.03 0.85 7.92
C ASP A 69 -17.49 0.97 8.31
N ALA A 70 -17.79 1.31 9.58
CA ALA A 70 -19.15 1.55 10.03
C ALA A 70 -19.83 2.72 9.26
N VAL A 71 -19.08 3.80 9.02
CA VAL A 71 -19.57 4.97 8.25
C VAL A 71 -19.76 4.63 6.77
N LEU A 72 -18.83 3.89 6.15
CA LEU A 72 -18.90 3.50 4.74
C LEU A 72 -19.98 2.44 4.47
N GLY A 73 -20.21 1.54 5.42
CA GLY A 73 -21.26 0.52 5.36
C GLY A 73 -22.68 1.07 5.51
N ASN A 74 -22.85 2.38 5.73
CA ASN A 74 -24.13 3.03 6.03
C ASN A 74 -24.91 2.34 7.16
N HIS A 75 -24.20 1.90 8.20
CA HIS A 75 -24.87 1.34 9.39
C HIS A 75 -25.73 2.40 10.08
N ASP A 76 -26.85 1.97 10.67
CA ASP A 76 -27.78 2.86 11.39
C ASP A 76 -27.07 3.62 12.54
N ASN A 77 -27.52 4.85 12.81
CA ASN A 77 -27.03 5.70 13.92
C ASN A 77 -25.55 6.11 13.89
N THR A 78 -24.90 6.11 12.71
CA THR A 78 -23.50 6.54 12.55
C THR A 78 -23.30 8.06 12.50
N GLY A 79 -24.33 8.89 12.75
CA GLY A 79 -24.27 10.35 12.60
C GLY A 79 -23.10 10.99 13.37
N LYS A 80 -22.90 10.60 14.64
CA LYS A 80 -21.78 11.07 15.46
C LYS A 80 -20.43 10.59 14.91
N MET A 81 -20.34 9.33 14.50
CA MET A 81 -19.12 8.75 13.92
C MET A 81 -18.72 9.46 12.61
N ARG A 82 -19.72 9.79 11.78
CA ARG A 82 -19.51 10.55 10.54
C ARG A 82 -18.94 11.93 10.83
N GLU A 83 -19.53 12.66 11.79
CA GLU A 83 -19.02 13.97 12.21
C GLU A 83 -17.58 13.89 12.74
N GLU A 84 -17.26 12.86 13.54
CA GLU A 84 -15.90 12.62 14.05
C GLU A 84 -14.90 12.35 12.93
N VAL A 85 -15.25 11.49 11.96
CA VAL A 85 -14.42 11.17 10.79
C VAL A 85 -14.18 12.41 9.93
N GLU A 86 -15.23 13.15 9.61
CA GLU A 86 -15.18 14.37 8.81
C GLU A 86 -14.32 15.45 9.48
N THR A 87 -14.51 15.66 10.79
CA THR A 87 -13.73 16.61 11.59
C THR A 87 -12.26 16.21 11.65
N GLN A 88 -11.97 14.93 11.82
CA GLN A 88 -10.60 14.42 11.82
C GLN A 88 -9.91 14.65 10.47
N GLY A 89 -10.58 14.33 9.36
CA GLY A 89 -10.05 14.55 8.00
C GLY A 89 -9.71 16.02 7.75
N LEU A 90 -10.64 16.93 8.07
CA LEU A 90 -10.39 18.38 7.94
C LEU A 90 -9.22 18.86 8.81
N ARG A 91 -9.12 18.37 10.05
CA ARG A 91 -8.01 18.72 10.95
C ARG A 91 -6.66 18.33 10.36
N LEU A 92 -6.55 17.13 9.77
CA LEU A 92 -5.33 16.66 9.11
C LEU A 92 -4.99 17.51 7.88
N CYS A 93 -5.99 17.87 7.07
CA CYS A 93 -5.81 18.80 5.95
C CYS A 93 -5.31 20.18 6.40
N HIS A 94 -5.86 20.73 7.48
CA HIS A 94 -5.40 22.01 8.03
C HIS A 94 -3.96 21.91 8.55
N ALA A 95 -3.60 20.82 9.21
CA ALA A 95 -2.23 20.57 9.69
C ALA A 95 -1.23 20.42 8.53
N ALA A 96 -1.61 19.70 7.46
CA ALA A 96 -0.81 19.58 6.25
C ALA A 96 -0.60 20.92 5.56
N ASN A 97 -1.67 21.74 5.43
CA ASN A 97 -1.56 23.08 4.88
C ASN A 97 -0.65 23.99 5.73
N ALA A 98 -0.80 23.94 7.05
CA ALA A 98 0.06 24.71 7.95
C ALA A 98 1.54 24.34 7.78
N LEU A 99 1.85 23.06 7.57
CA LEU A 99 3.21 22.59 7.30
C LEU A 99 3.76 23.13 5.97
N LEU A 100 2.95 23.18 4.91
CA LEU A 100 3.35 23.79 3.62
C LEU A 100 3.57 25.31 3.70
N GLN A 101 2.85 25.99 4.58
CA GLN A 101 2.93 27.45 4.75
C GLN A 101 4.04 27.91 5.70
N GLN A 102 4.68 27.00 6.43
CA GLN A 102 5.80 27.36 7.27
C GLN A 102 6.90 27.98 6.40
N PRO A 103 7.46 29.15 6.77
CA PRO A 103 8.56 29.73 6.02
C PRO A 103 9.69 28.70 6.00
N SER A 104 10.04 28.23 4.80
CA SER A 104 11.25 27.45 4.65
C SER A 104 12.38 28.31 5.23
N GLU A 105 12.99 27.87 6.33
CA GLU A 105 14.33 28.34 6.62
C GLU A 105 15.10 28.18 5.32
N LYS A 106 15.69 29.28 4.83
CA LYS A 106 16.40 29.38 3.56
C LYS A 106 17.65 28.48 3.59
N THR A 107 17.44 27.18 3.58
CA THR A 107 18.44 26.15 3.37
C THR A 107 17.98 25.36 2.15
N GLU A 108 18.47 25.84 1.01
CA GLU A 108 18.55 25.18 -0.30
C GLU A 108 18.07 23.72 -0.33
N SER A 109 17.04 23.40 -1.10
CA SER A 109 16.78 22.08 -1.71
C SER A 109 16.80 20.80 -0.83
N SER A 110 16.89 20.90 0.50
CA SER A 110 17.41 19.81 1.33
C SER A 110 16.38 19.00 2.12
N LYS A 111 15.11 19.46 2.23
CA LYS A 111 14.07 18.64 2.86
C LYS A 111 13.58 17.59 1.85
N PRO A 112 13.67 16.28 2.16
CA PRO A 112 13.18 15.25 1.25
C PRO A 112 11.67 15.42 1.04
N LEU A 113 11.19 15.34 -0.20
CA LEU A 113 9.76 15.37 -0.54
C LEU A 113 8.89 14.45 0.35
N SER A 114 9.45 13.36 0.85
CA SER A 114 8.71 12.43 1.70
C SER A 114 8.54 12.85 3.16
N THR A 115 9.07 13.99 3.58
CA THR A 115 8.70 14.60 4.87
C THR A 115 7.57 15.61 4.71
N GLU A 116 7.31 16.06 3.49
CA GLU A 116 6.26 17.01 3.13
C GLU A 116 4.92 16.31 2.85
N PRO A 117 3.79 17.03 2.94
CA PRO A 117 2.48 16.50 2.63
C PRO A 117 2.26 16.38 1.12
N VAL A 118 2.82 15.34 0.51
CA VAL A 118 2.90 15.17 -0.96
C VAL A 118 1.53 15.17 -1.62
N VAL A 119 0.63 14.27 -1.18
CA VAL A 119 -0.69 14.12 -1.82
C VAL A 119 -1.55 15.36 -1.59
N PHE A 120 -1.58 15.86 -0.35
CA PHE A 120 -2.32 17.08 -0.03
C PHE A 120 -1.84 18.26 -0.88
N GLY A 121 -0.53 18.49 -0.98
CA GLY A 121 0.05 19.58 -1.77
C GLY A 121 -0.25 19.45 -3.26
N VAL A 122 -0.28 18.24 -3.82
CA VAL A 122 -0.69 18.03 -5.22
C VAL A 122 -2.17 18.38 -5.42
N LEU A 123 -3.06 17.92 -4.53
CA LEU A 123 -4.49 18.21 -4.61
C LEU A 123 -4.78 19.71 -4.44
N GLU A 124 -4.13 20.36 -3.47
CA GLU A 124 -4.26 21.79 -3.21
C GLU A 124 -3.85 22.65 -4.41
N ASN A 125 -2.85 22.20 -5.19
CA ASN A 125 -2.37 22.90 -6.38
C ASN A 125 -3.14 22.58 -7.66
N ARG A 126 -3.71 21.38 -7.79
CA ARG A 126 -4.33 20.91 -9.04
C ARG A 126 -5.85 20.95 -9.06
N LEU A 127 -6.51 21.04 -7.91
CA LEU A 127 -7.97 21.15 -7.90
C LEU A 127 -8.42 22.50 -8.49
N PRO A 128 -9.43 22.51 -9.39
CA PRO A 128 -9.89 23.72 -10.04
C PRO A 128 -10.62 24.64 -9.06
N LYS A 129 -9.86 25.56 -8.45
CA LYS A 129 -10.34 26.54 -7.45
C LYS A 129 -11.40 27.50 -7.99
N GLU A 130 -11.52 27.63 -9.31
CA GLU A 130 -12.52 28.49 -9.98
C GLU A 130 -13.93 27.88 -9.96
N SER A 131 -14.04 26.55 -9.79
CA SER A 131 -15.32 25.83 -9.83
C SER A 131 -15.98 25.63 -8.47
N LEU A 132 -15.24 25.86 -7.38
CA LEU A 132 -15.68 25.61 -6.01
C LEU A 132 -15.34 26.81 -5.12
N ASN A 133 -16.21 27.12 -4.15
CA ASN A 133 -15.83 28.07 -3.11
C ASN A 133 -14.77 27.45 -2.17
N LYS A 134 -14.14 28.27 -1.31
CA LYS A 134 -13.08 27.82 -0.40
C LYS A 134 -13.52 26.64 0.49
N VAL A 135 -14.72 26.70 1.05
CA VAL A 135 -15.25 25.65 1.93
C VAL A 135 -15.43 24.34 1.16
N ALA A 136 -16.07 24.39 0.00
CA ALA A 136 -16.27 23.23 -0.86
C ALA A 136 -14.94 22.64 -1.35
N THR A 137 -13.94 23.48 -1.59
CA THR A 137 -12.59 23.04 -1.98
C THR A 137 -11.91 22.28 -0.84
N SER A 138 -11.96 22.79 0.39
CA SER A 138 -11.41 22.11 1.57
C SER A 138 -12.06 20.74 1.80
N TRP A 139 -13.38 20.65 1.66
CA TRP A 139 -14.10 19.38 1.77
C TRP A 139 -13.76 18.40 0.65
N ALA A 140 -13.61 18.87 -0.60
CA ALA A 140 -13.16 18.03 -1.70
C ALA A 140 -11.76 17.45 -1.43
N ILE A 141 -10.82 18.27 -0.97
CA ILE A 141 -9.48 17.81 -0.58
C ILE A 141 -9.56 16.81 0.58
N ALA A 142 -10.35 17.09 1.61
CA ALA A 142 -10.50 16.19 2.76
C ALA A 142 -11.08 14.84 2.34
N SER A 143 -12.09 14.83 1.47
CA SER A 143 -12.68 13.61 0.92
C SER A 143 -11.66 12.80 0.11
N GLU A 144 -10.95 13.43 -0.83
CA GLU A 144 -9.95 12.76 -1.68
C GLU A 144 -8.75 12.24 -0.87
N THR A 145 -8.28 13.01 0.12
CA THR A 145 -7.20 12.55 1.00
C THR A 145 -7.63 11.40 1.91
N LEU A 146 -8.88 11.41 2.39
CA LEU A 146 -9.43 10.30 3.16
C LEU A 146 -9.56 9.04 2.31
N ASP A 147 -10.05 9.13 1.08
CA ASP A 147 -10.14 7.99 0.16
C ASP A 147 -8.76 7.35 -0.08
N HIS A 148 -7.75 8.18 -0.37
CA HIS A 148 -6.37 7.69 -0.47
C HIS A 148 -5.88 7.04 0.83
N PHE A 149 -6.14 7.66 1.97
CA PHE A 149 -5.71 7.15 3.28
C PHE A 149 -6.32 5.78 3.59
N LEU A 150 -7.59 5.56 3.27
CA LEU A 150 -8.28 4.28 3.52
C LEU A 150 -7.89 3.19 2.52
N ALA A 151 -7.61 3.55 1.27
CA ALA A 151 -7.30 2.58 0.21
C ALA A 151 -5.93 1.90 0.35
N GLY A 152 -4.92 2.61 0.88
CA GLY A 152 -3.54 2.10 0.96
C GLY A 152 -3.32 0.97 1.98
N PRO A 153 -3.74 1.13 3.26
CA PRO A 153 -3.29 0.26 4.34
C PRO A 153 -3.74 -1.19 4.21
N GLU A 154 -4.94 -1.46 3.68
CA GLU A 154 -5.44 -2.83 3.48
C GLU A 154 -4.58 -3.62 2.47
N GLY A 155 -4.16 -2.96 1.39
CA GLY A 155 -3.33 -3.54 0.35
C GLY A 155 -1.98 -4.01 0.88
N THR A 156 -1.30 -3.11 1.58
CA THR A 156 -0.02 -3.38 2.24
C THR A 156 -0.17 -4.43 3.33
N ARG A 157 -1.22 -4.33 4.16
CA ARG A 157 -1.49 -5.29 5.25
C ARG A 157 -1.60 -6.72 4.73
N THR A 158 -2.48 -6.94 3.75
CA THR A 158 -2.72 -8.27 3.20
C THR A 158 -1.46 -8.83 2.57
N THR A 159 -0.79 -8.04 1.73
CA THR A 159 0.39 -8.49 0.99
C THR A 159 1.54 -8.84 1.92
N LEU A 160 1.92 -7.93 2.85
CA LEU A 160 3.01 -8.19 3.79
C LEU A 160 2.73 -9.38 4.70
N THR A 161 1.48 -9.54 5.16
CA THR A 161 1.11 -10.65 6.04
C THR A 161 1.28 -11.99 5.35
N PHE A 162 0.77 -12.14 4.12
CA PHE A 162 0.91 -13.39 3.39
C PHE A 162 2.34 -13.62 2.91
N LEU A 163 3.07 -12.58 2.52
CA LEU A 163 4.50 -12.68 2.19
C LEU A 163 5.29 -13.23 3.39
N GLN A 164 5.13 -12.63 4.56
CA GLN A 164 5.79 -13.05 5.80
C GLN A 164 5.37 -14.47 6.20
N TRP A 165 4.08 -14.80 6.07
CA TRP A 165 3.58 -16.15 6.34
C TRP A 165 4.19 -17.19 5.40
N GLU A 166 4.24 -16.91 4.10
CA GLU A 166 4.83 -17.82 3.10
C GLU A 166 6.34 -18.02 3.30
N LEU A 167 7.07 -16.94 3.62
CA LEU A 167 8.50 -17.01 3.93
C LEU A 167 8.80 -17.77 5.23
N SER A 168 7.97 -17.60 6.27
CA SER A 168 8.19 -18.30 7.55
C SER A 168 8.12 -19.82 7.42
N LYS A 169 7.36 -20.33 6.44
CA LYS A 169 7.28 -21.76 6.10
C LYS A 169 8.42 -22.25 5.20
N ARG A 170 9.27 -21.36 4.67
CA ARG A 170 10.32 -21.69 3.67
C ARG A 170 11.68 -21.09 4.06
N PRO A 171 12.36 -21.65 5.08
CA PRO A 171 13.66 -21.16 5.53
C PRO A 171 14.72 -21.10 4.43
N THR A 172 14.74 -22.06 3.51
CA THR A 172 15.67 -22.09 2.37
C THR A 172 15.47 -20.90 1.43
N LEU A 173 14.22 -20.56 1.12
CA LEU A 173 13.89 -19.42 0.27
C LEU A 173 14.22 -18.10 0.99
N GLN A 174 13.91 -18.02 2.29
CA GLN A 174 14.30 -16.86 3.11
C GLN A 174 15.81 -16.65 3.14
N ALA A 175 16.61 -17.72 3.23
CA ALA A 175 18.06 -17.65 3.18
C ALA A 175 18.58 -17.16 1.82
N ARG A 176 17.95 -17.58 0.72
CA ARG A 176 18.26 -17.08 -0.63
C ARG A 176 17.92 -15.61 -0.80
N LEU A 177 16.74 -15.17 -0.37
CA LEU A 177 16.36 -13.77 -0.39
C LEU A 177 17.34 -12.92 0.44
N ARG A 178 17.70 -13.38 1.64
CA ARG A 178 18.72 -12.69 2.46
C ARG A 178 20.06 -12.60 1.74
N LYS A 179 20.49 -13.66 1.05
CA LYS A 179 21.73 -13.64 0.26
C LYS A 179 21.66 -12.61 -0.87
N GLU A 180 20.53 -12.52 -1.57
CA GLU A 180 20.31 -11.53 -2.63
C GLU A 180 20.36 -10.10 -2.08
N LEU A 181 19.65 -9.81 -0.98
CA LEU A 181 19.63 -8.49 -0.32
C LEU A 181 21.01 -8.07 0.21
N LEU A 182 21.80 -9.01 0.72
CA LEU A 182 23.17 -8.76 1.20
C LEU A 182 24.19 -8.53 0.07
N ALA A 183 23.83 -8.86 -1.17
CA ALA A 183 24.69 -8.64 -2.34
C ALA A 183 24.57 -7.23 -2.93
N LEU A 184 23.64 -6.40 -2.45
CA LEU A 184 23.54 -5.00 -2.82
C LEU A 184 24.81 -4.22 -2.42
N ASP A 185 25.19 -3.22 -3.21
CA ASP A 185 26.30 -2.30 -2.89
C ASP A 185 26.13 -1.62 -1.52
N LEU A 186 24.87 -1.39 -1.15
CA LEU A 186 24.45 -0.84 0.12
C LEU A 186 23.46 -1.80 0.79
N PRO A 187 23.95 -2.84 1.47
CA PRO A 187 23.11 -3.89 2.01
C PRO A 187 22.29 -3.37 3.20
N ILE A 188 21.04 -3.82 3.29
CA ILE A 188 20.16 -3.53 4.43
C ILE A 188 20.66 -4.34 5.62
N GLN A 189 21.25 -3.66 6.61
CA GLN A 189 21.65 -4.30 7.86
C GLN A 189 20.71 -3.85 8.98
N PRO A 190 19.88 -4.76 9.53
CA PRO A 190 19.05 -4.40 10.67
C PRO A 190 19.96 -4.12 11.88
N THR A 191 20.16 -2.84 12.20
CA THR A 191 20.72 -2.44 13.50
C THR A 191 19.57 -2.25 14.45
N PHE A 192 19.35 -3.24 15.31
CA PHE A 192 18.47 -3.09 16.48
C PHE A 192 19.19 -2.18 17.46
N SER A 193 18.60 -1.02 17.74
CA SER A 193 19.19 -0.02 18.61
C SER A 193 18.61 -0.17 20.01
N THR A 194 19.47 -0.34 21.01
CA THR A 194 19.04 -0.55 22.40
C THR A 194 18.51 0.70 23.09
N GLN A 195 18.55 1.89 22.45
CA GLN A 195 18.15 3.16 23.08
C GLN A 195 17.31 4.06 22.16
N PRO A 196 16.20 4.64 22.66
CA PRO A 196 15.46 5.68 21.95
C PRO A 196 16.37 6.89 21.68
N GLY A 197 16.58 7.24 20.41
CA GLY A 197 17.41 8.39 20.01
C GLY A 197 18.80 8.04 19.49
N ASP A 198 19.23 6.78 19.53
CA ASP A 198 20.40 6.29 18.80
C ASP A 198 20.06 6.23 17.30
N GLN A 199 20.07 7.41 16.67
CA GLN A 199 19.88 7.57 15.23
C GLN A 199 21.15 7.15 14.52
N VAL A 200 21.31 5.85 14.22
CA VAL A 200 22.25 5.45 13.18
C VAL A 200 21.61 5.84 11.84
N PRO A 201 22.18 6.78 11.06
CA PRO A 201 21.66 7.12 9.75
C PRO A 201 21.83 5.90 8.84
N GLN A 202 20.77 5.10 8.75
CA GLN A 202 20.72 3.95 7.86
C GLN A 202 20.62 4.48 6.43
N ARG A 203 21.72 4.34 5.69
CA ARG A 203 21.70 4.55 4.24
C ARG A 203 20.98 3.35 3.63
N LEU A 204 19.78 3.57 3.14
CA LEU A 204 18.99 2.58 2.41
C LEU A 204 19.45 2.50 0.95
N PRO A 205 19.39 1.31 0.31
CA PRO A 205 19.60 1.19 -1.13
C PRO A 205 18.63 2.08 -1.92
N SER A 206 18.97 2.36 -3.17
CA SER A 206 18.05 3.05 -4.07
C SER A 206 16.90 2.13 -4.46
N PHE A 207 15.74 2.71 -4.80
CA PHE A 207 14.61 1.92 -5.29
C PHE A 207 14.94 1.15 -6.56
N GLN A 208 15.73 1.75 -7.46
CA GLN A 208 16.20 1.09 -8.67
C GLN A 208 17.04 -0.16 -8.36
N ALA A 209 17.82 -0.14 -7.28
CA ALA A 209 18.60 -1.30 -6.86
C ALA A 209 17.71 -2.41 -6.29
N LEU A 210 16.63 -2.06 -5.59
CA LEU A 210 15.63 -3.03 -5.08
C LEU A 210 14.80 -3.62 -6.21
N ASP A 211 14.30 -2.79 -7.14
CA ASP A 211 13.51 -3.21 -8.30
C ASP A 211 14.30 -4.15 -9.24
N ALA A 212 15.63 -4.11 -9.19
CA ALA A 212 16.50 -4.97 -9.99
C ALA A 212 16.73 -6.37 -9.37
N LEU A 213 16.20 -6.64 -8.18
CA LEU A 213 16.39 -7.91 -7.48
C LEU A 213 15.35 -8.95 -7.95
N PRO A 214 15.75 -9.96 -8.74
CA PRO A 214 14.79 -10.87 -9.37
C PRO A 214 14.02 -11.74 -8.36
N LEU A 215 14.67 -12.22 -7.29
CA LEU A 215 13.97 -13.07 -6.32
C LEU A 215 13.03 -12.25 -5.43
N LEU A 216 13.41 -11.04 -5.02
CA LEU A 216 12.51 -10.12 -4.33
C LEU A 216 11.27 -9.81 -5.18
N ASP A 217 11.46 -9.39 -6.44
CA ASP A 217 10.35 -9.08 -7.35
C ASP A 217 9.42 -10.27 -7.53
N ALA A 218 9.99 -11.47 -7.78
CA ALA A 218 9.22 -12.70 -7.91
C ALA A 218 8.41 -13.06 -6.65
N ILE A 219 8.97 -12.84 -5.45
CA ILE A 219 8.27 -13.08 -4.17
C ILE A 219 7.09 -12.12 -4.01
N VAL A 220 7.28 -10.84 -4.31
CA VAL A 220 6.22 -9.82 -4.25
C VAL A 220 5.14 -10.12 -5.28
N GLN A 221 5.53 -10.40 -6.53
CA GLN A 221 4.63 -10.72 -7.63
C GLN A 221 3.80 -11.97 -7.35
N GLU A 222 4.42 -13.04 -6.83
CA GLU A 222 3.71 -14.28 -6.51
C GLU A 222 2.76 -14.11 -5.32
N THR A 223 3.15 -13.32 -4.32
CA THR A 223 2.26 -13.00 -3.20
C THR A 223 1.04 -12.23 -3.68
N LEU A 224 1.24 -11.21 -4.52
CA LEU A 224 0.14 -10.43 -5.11
C LEU A 224 -0.76 -11.26 -6.04
N ARG A 225 -0.21 -12.28 -6.72
CA ARG A 225 -0.98 -13.21 -7.56
C ARG A 225 -1.86 -14.12 -6.71
N LEU A 226 -1.29 -14.77 -5.70
CA LEU A 226 -2.05 -15.77 -4.94
C LEU A 226 -2.95 -15.13 -3.87
N TYR A 227 -2.52 -14.02 -3.28
CA TYR A 227 -3.18 -13.28 -2.21
C TYR A 227 -3.44 -11.81 -2.59
N PRO A 228 -4.19 -11.54 -3.67
CA PRO A 228 -4.50 -10.16 -4.04
C PRO A 228 -5.36 -9.51 -2.96
N ALA A 229 -5.01 -8.28 -2.58
CA ALA A 229 -5.71 -7.54 -1.53
C ALA A 229 -7.19 -7.26 -1.85
N SER A 230 -7.51 -7.11 -3.14
CA SER A 230 -8.89 -7.01 -3.60
C SER A 230 -9.26 -8.23 -4.43
N GLN A 231 -10.01 -9.15 -3.82
CA GLN A 231 -10.62 -10.29 -4.51
C GLN A 231 -12.03 -9.99 -5.01
N ALA A 232 -12.56 -8.81 -4.66
CA ALA A 232 -13.91 -8.41 -5.00
C ALA A 232 -14.11 -8.30 -6.52
N PRO A 233 -15.29 -8.66 -7.04
CA PRO A 233 -15.57 -8.52 -8.45
C PRO A 233 -15.49 -7.05 -8.88
N GLN A 234 -14.74 -6.78 -9.94
CA GLN A 234 -14.61 -5.43 -10.48
C GLN A 234 -15.81 -5.13 -11.40
N PHE A 235 -16.92 -4.70 -10.80
CA PHE A 235 -18.17 -4.50 -11.52
C PHE A 235 -18.10 -3.37 -12.57
N ARG A 236 -18.76 -3.60 -13.70
CA ARG A 236 -19.06 -2.63 -14.76
C ARG A 236 -20.50 -2.81 -15.20
N ILE A 237 -21.12 -1.74 -15.67
CA ILE A 237 -22.45 -1.80 -16.28
C ILE A 237 -22.27 -1.63 -17.78
N THR A 238 -22.87 -2.52 -18.58
CA THR A 238 -22.82 -2.41 -20.04
C THR A 238 -23.54 -1.14 -20.53
N PRO A 239 -23.07 -0.50 -21.62
CA PRO A 239 -23.73 0.68 -22.19
C PRO A 239 -25.19 0.40 -22.54
N PRO A 240 -26.08 1.40 -22.61
CA PRO A 240 -27.50 1.18 -22.93
C PRO A 240 -27.76 0.39 -24.22
N ARG A 241 -26.86 0.51 -25.22
CA ARG A 241 -26.90 -0.22 -26.48
C ARG A 241 -26.35 -1.66 -26.43
N GLY A 242 -25.94 -2.13 -25.26
CA GLY A 242 -25.17 -3.36 -25.09
C GLY A 242 -23.71 -3.24 -25.55
N CYS A 243 -23.00 -4.37 -25.51
CA CYS A 243 -21.66 -4.52 -26.06
C CYS A 243 -21.42 -5.97 -26.53
N THR A 244 -20.45 -6.18 -27.43
CA THR A 244 -20.04 -7.53 -27.86
C THR A 244 -18.63 -7.82 -27.35
N LEU A 245 -18.45 -8.91 -26.62
CA LEU A 245 -17.14 -9.39 -26.18
C LEU A 245 -16.55 -10.32 -27.23
N GLU A 246 -15.27 -10.11 -27.54
CA GLU A 246 -14.48 -10.88 -28.52
C GLU A 246 -15.16 -11.06 -29.90
N ASN A 247 -16.03 -10.12 -30.29
CA ASN A 247 -16.86 -10.24 -31.51
C ASN A 247 -17.77 -11.48 -31.55
N HIS A 248 -17.99 -12.14 -30.41
CA HIS A 248 -18.76 -13.38 -30.31
C HIS A 248 -19.96 -13.28 -29.37
N PHE A 249 -19.81 -12.65 -28.21
CA PHE A 249 -20.83 -12.66 -27.16
C PHE A 249 -21.48 -11.29 -26.99
N TYR A 250 -22.70 -11.14 -27.52
CA TYR A 250 -23.50 -9.92 -27.29
C TYR A 250 -24.09 -9.93 -25.88
N ILE A 251 -23.86 -8.85 -25.14
CA ILE A 251 -24.40 -8.60 -23.82
C ILE A 251 -25.35 -7.40 -23.91
N PRO A 252 -26.62 -7.53 -23.51
CA PRO A 252 -27.58 -6.43 -23.49
C PRO A 252 -27.11 -5.24 -22.64
N GLY A 253 -27.72 -4.08 -22.86
CA GLY A 253 -27.45 -2.89 -22.07
C GLY A 253 -27.98 -2.95 -20.64
N GLY A 254 -27.29 -2.28 -19.71
CA GLY A 254 -27.67 -2.26 -18.30
C GLY A 254 -27.33 -3.53 -17.52
N VAL A 255 -26.54 -4.43 -18.09
CA VAL A 255 -26.10 -5.66 -17.44
C VAL A 255 -24.85 -5.38 -16.61
N GLN A 256 -24.85 -5.82 -15.35
CA GLN A 256 -23.68 -5.79 -14.49
C GLN A 256 -22.77 -6.98 -14.82
N ILE A 257 -21.54 -6.69 -15.24
CA ILE A 257 -20.49 -7.67 -15.55
C ILE A 257 -19.30 -7.46 -14.61
N SER A 258 -18.50 -8.49 -14.39
CA SER A 258 -17.28 -8.38 -13.58
C SER A 258 -16.27 -9.45 -13.96
N THR A 259 -15.01 -9.21 -13.58
CA THR A 259 -13.94 -10.21 -13.61
C THR A 259 -13.62 -10.65 -12.20
N ALA A 260 -13.35 -11.94 -12.00
CA ALA A 260 -12.93 -12.49 -10.72
C ALA A 260 -11.41 -12.72 -10.73
N VAL A 261 -10.66 -11.80 -10.12
CA VAL A 261 -9.19 -11.86 -10.05
C VAL A 261 -8.72 -13.18 -9.44
N PHE A 262 -9.40 -13.62 -8.38
CA PHE A 262 -9.13 -14.91 -7.72
C PHE A 262 -9.12 -16.09 -8.71
N CYS A 263 -10.11 -16.17 -9.61
CA CYS A 263 -10.23 -17.24 -10.59
C CYS A 263 -9.17 -17.09 -11.70
N MET A 264 -8.96 -15.87 -12.20
CA MET A 264 -7.97 -15.61 -13.25
C MET A 264 -6.56 -16.01 -12.81
N HIS A 265 -6.19 -15.65 -11.58
CA HIS A 265 -4.89 -15.97 -11.00
C HIS A 265 -4.73 -17.46 -10.66
N ARG A 266 -5.82 -18.22 -10.62
CA ARG A 266 -5.82 -19.68 -10.37
C ARG A 266 -6.14 -20.49 -11.63
N ASN A 267 -5.98 -19.90 -12.81
CA ASN A 267 -6.13 -20.60 -14.07
C ASN A 267 -4.89 -21.48 -14.32
N GLU A 268 -5.05 -22.80 -14.23
CA GLU A 268 -3.98 -23.80 -14.46
C GLU A 268 -3.44 -23.78 -15.91
N ASP A 269 -4.21 -23.31 -16.88
CA ASP A 269 -3.75 -23.16 -18.27
C ASP A 269 -2.69 -22.06 -18.41
N VAL A 270 -2.64 -21.12 -17.45
CA VAL A 270 -1.73 -19.97 -17.47
C VAL A 270 -0.67 -20.10 -16.38
N PHE A 271 -1.06 -20.53 -15.18
CA PHE A 271 -0.19 -20.67 -14.02
C PHE A 271 -0.12 -22.14 -13.61
N PRO A 272 0.93 -22.90 -14.00
CA PRO A 272 1.07 -24.29 -13.58
C PRO A 272 1.10 -24.42 -12.05
N ASN A 273 0.34 -25.36 -11.49
CA ASN A 273 0.13 -25.48 -10.04
C ASN A 273 -0.40 -24.16 -9.45
N ALA A 274 -1.42 -23.59 -10.08
CA ALA A 274 -1.91 -22.23 -9.87
C ALA A 274 -2.28 -21.91 -8.41
N SER A 275 -2.67 -22.93 -7.64
CA SER A 275 -3.02 -22.77 -6.22
C SER A 275 -1.81 -22.76 -5.28
N SER A 276 -0.62 -23.07 -5.77
CA SER A 276 0.62 -23.07 -4.98
C SER A 276 1.28 -21.71 -4.99
N TRP A 277 1.86 -21.30 -3.86
CA TRP A 277 2.73 -20.13 -3.80
C TRP A 277 4.15 -20.55 -4.21
N ASP A 278 4.52 -20.17 -5.43
CA ASP A 278 5.78 -20.51 -6.07
C ASP A 278 6.35 -19.28 -6.81
N PRO A 279 7.26 -18.53 -6.17
CA PRO A 279 7.91 -17.39 -6.80
C PRO A 279 8.81 -17.76 -7.98
N GLU A 280 9.37 -18.98 -8.00
CA GLU A 280 10.37 -19.36 -8.99
C GLU A 280 9.78 -19.40 -10.41
N ARG A 281 8.46 -19.57 -10.55
CA ARG A 281 7.75 -19.46 -11.84
C ARG A 281 8.01 -18.16 -12.60
N TRP A 282 8.34 -17.07 -11.91
CA TRP A 282 8.59 -15.76 -12.54
C TRP A 282 10.02 -15.63 -13.09
N ILE A 283 10.92 -16.52 -12.66
CA ILE A 283 12.36 -16.47 -12.96
C ILE A 283 12.77 -17.66 -13.84
N GLU A 284 12.26 -18.84 -13.50
CA GLU A 284 12.71 -20.13 -14.04
C GLU A 284 11.80 -20.67 -15.16
N GLU A 285 10.74 -19.97 -15.54
CA GLU A 285 9.84 -20.41 -16.61
C GLU A 285 10.61 -20.54 -17.94
N PRO A 286 10.75 -21.76 -18.49
CA PRO A 286 11.55 -22.00 -19.67
C PRO A 286 10.87 -21.55 -20.97
N GLU A 287 9.54 -21.42 -20.99
CA GLU A 287 8.78 -21.00 -22.17
C GLU A 287 8.47 -19.49 -22.12
N PRO A 288 9.11 -18.65 -22.97
CA PRO A 288 8.87 -17.21 -22.96
C PRO A 288 7.41 -16.83 -23.21
N GLU A 289 6.70 -17.60 -24.05
CA GLU A 289 5.28 -17.37 -24.35
C GLU A 289 4.40 -17.57 -23.12
N ARG A 290 4.70 -18.59 -22.28
CA ARG A 290 3.98 -18.82 -21.02
C ARG A 290 4.28 -17.71 -20.02
N LEU A 291 5.53 -17.27 -19.91
CA LEU A 291 5.90 -16.15 -19.04
C LEU A 291 5.17 -14.86 -19.43
N GLU A 292 5.08 -14.55 -20.73
CA GLU A 292 4.32 -13.40 -21.23
C GLU A 292 2.81 -13.57 -21.00
N ALA A 293 2.27 -14.77 -21.13
CA ALA A 293 0.89 -15.06 -20.76
C ALA A 293 0.64 -14.83 -19.25
N MET A 294 1.51 -15.32 -18.38
CA MET A 294 1.42 -15.08 -16.93
C MET A 294 1.43 -13.59 -16.60
N LYS A 295 2.34 -12.81 -17.20
CA LYS A 295 2.39 -11.34 -17.04
C LYS A 295 1.11 -10.66 -17.53
N ARG A 296 0.55 -11.10 -18.66
CA ARG A 296 -0.72 -10.54 -19.20
C ARG A 296 -1.92 -10.84 -18.30
N TRP A 297 -1.94 -12.01 -17.65
CA TRP A 297 -3.00 -12.44 -16.74
C TRP A 297 -2.78 -11.98 -15.29
N PHE A 298 -1.63 -11.35 -14.99
CA PHE A 298 -1.35 -10.76 -13.69
C PHE A 298 -2.18 -9.49 -13.44
N TRP A 299 -3.39 -9.68 -12.93
CA TRP A 299 -4.39 -8.63 -12.65
C TRP A 299 -4.48 -8.19 -11.17
N ALA A 300 -3.41 -8.30 -10.38
CA ALA A 300 -3.43 -7.92 -8.96
C ALA A 300 -3.86 -6.45 -8.72
N PHE A 301 -3.59 -5.57 -9.68
CA PHE A 301 -3.95 -4.16 -9.66
C PHE A 301 -5.03 -3.78 -10.70
N GLY A 302 -5.69 -4.78 -11.32
CA GLY A 302 -6.60 -4.58 -12.45
C GLY A 302 -5.92 -3.98 -13.69
N SER A 303 -6.70 -3.71 -14.73
CA SER A 303 -6.21 -3.22 -16.01
C SER A 303 -7.10 -2.13 -16.62
N GLY A 304 -6.59 -1.46 -17.66
CA GLY A 304 -7.33 -0.44 -18.40
C GLY A 304 -7.52 0.89 -17.63
N PRO A 305 -8.53 1.70 -17.97
CA PRO A 305 -8.70 3.06 -17.44
C PRO A 305 -9.08 3.12 -15.96
N ARG A 306 -9.38 1.97 -15.34
CA ARG A 306 -9.71 1.84 -13.91
C ARG A 306 -8.70 0.97 -13.17
N THR A 307 -7.49 0.81 -13.71
CA THR A 307 -6.36 0.18 -13.01
C THR A 307 -6.04 0.96 -11.73
N CYS A 308 -5.55 0.25 -10.71
CA CYS A 308 -5.19 0.87 -9.44
C CYS A 308 -4.09 1.92 -9.63
N ILE A 309 -4.39 3.16 -9.29
CA ILE A 309 -3.42 4.28 -9.34
C ILE A 309 -2.29 4.09 -8.33
N GLY A 310 -2.56 3.38 -7.23
CA GLY A 310 -1.61 3.10 -6.15
C GLY A 310 -0.63 1.96 -6.44
N ARG A 311 -0.71 1.29 -7.60
CA ARG A 311 0.09 0.08 -7.88
C ARG A 311 1.58 0.25 -7.62
N TYR A 312 2.16 1.35 -8.12
CA TYR A 312 3.59 1.62 -7.98
C TYR A 312 3.94 1.99 -6.54
N PHE A 313 3.03 2.68 -5.87
CA PHE A 313 3.21 3.08 -4.49
C PHE A 313 3.19 1.87 -3.54
N VAL A 314 2.28 0.93 -3.77
CA VAL A 314 2.17 -0.32 -3.00
C VAL A 314 3.37 -1.21 -3.25
N VAL A 315 3.73 -1.49 -4.52
CA VAL A 315 4.88 -2.36 -4.85
C VAL A 315 6.17 -1.78 -4.28
N LEU A 316 6.38 -0.46 -4.38
CA LEU A 316 7.56 0.21 -3.83
C LEU A 316 7.61 0.21 -2.30
N GLY A 317 6.45 0.18 -1.64
CA GLY A 317 6.34 0.21 -0.19
C GLY A 317 6.49 -1.16 0.47
N ILE A 318 6.28 -2.25 -0.28
CA ILE A 318 6.49 -3.64 0.15
C ILE A 318 7.99 -3.96 0.13
#